data_AF-A0A359AKM3-F1
#
_entry.id   AF-A0A359AKM3-F1
#
_cell.length_a   1.000
_cell.length_b   1.000
_cell.length_c   1.000
_cell.angle_alpha   90.00
_cell.angle_beta   90.00
_cell.angle_gamma   90.00
#
_symmetry.space_group_name_H-M   'P 1'
#
loop_
_entity.id
_entity.type
_entity.pdbx_description
1 polymer ?
#
loop_
_entity_poly.entity_id
_entity_poly.type
_entity_poly.pdbx_seq_one_letter_code
_entity_poly.pdbx_strand_id
1 'polypeptide(L)'
;MIAQKIKFIQSEADFKSSLEYYKNDPYKTELINDLQAKGEKKVSFYDSDWFHNLCAGPHVKDTSEINLEAFKLMSVAGAYWRGSEKNKMLTRIYGVAFGTKEELEEYLHRQEEAEKRDHRKLGADLDLFVFSDLVGKGLPLLTPKGTIIRKELEKFVYEEEVKRGYQHVVTPHLAKVQLYQTSGHYPYYKDTMYPVMKVDEDELILRPMTCPHHFMLYKSR
;
A
#
# COMPACT_ATOMS: atom_id res chain seq x y z
N MET A 1 6.37 32.55 3.30
CA MET A 1 5.02 32.35 2.74
C MET A 1 3.95 32.38 3.82
N ILE A 2 3.98 31.52 4.85
CA ILE A 2 2.89 31.50 5.86
C ILE A 2 2.69 32.85 6.58
N ALA A 3 3.76 33.50 7.02
CA ALA A 3 3.70 34.83 7.64
C ALA A 3 3.22 35.97 6.72
N GLN A 4 3.07 35.74 5.41
CA GLN A 4 2.70 36.76 4.42
C GLN A 4 1.17 36.92 4.25
N LYS A 5 0.35 36.11 4.94
CA LYS A 5 -1.12 36.15 4.88
C LYS A 5 -1.68 36.05 3.45
N ILE A 6 -1.12 35.13 2.66
CA ILE A 6 -1.53 34.92 1.27
C ILE A 6 -2.92 34.28 1.26
N LYS A 7 -3.87 34.88 0.54
CA LYS A 7 -5.23 34.34 0.41
C LYS A 7 -5.26 33.12 -0.50
N PHE A 8 -6.12 32.16 -0.18
CA PHE A 8 -6.48 31.07 -1.07
C PHE A 8 -7.75 31.46 -1.82
N ILE A 9 -7.63 31.72 -3.12
CA ILE A 9 -8.74 32.19 -3.95
C ILE A 9 -9.21 31.02 -4.81
N GLN A 10 -10.47 30.61 -4.64
CA GLN A 10 -11.06 29.58 -5.47
C GLN A 10 -11.49 30.16 -6.82
N SER A 11 -11.14 29.48 -7.90
CA SER A 11 -11.58 29.80 -9.25
C SER A 11 -12.09 28.54 -9.97
N GLU A 12 -12.92 28.72 -10.98
CA GLU A 12 -13.39 27.64 -11.86
C GLU A 12 -13.04 27.97 -13.30
N ALA A 13 -12.65 26.97 -14.08
CA ALA A 13 -12.42 27.12 -15.51
C ALA A 13 -12.97 25.93 -16.30
N ASP A 14 -13.11 26.12 -17.62
CA ASP A 14 -13.48 25.04 -18.53
C ASP A 14 -12.29 24.11 -18.79
N PHE A 15 -12.58 22.91 -19.30
CA PHE A 15 -11.55 21.91 -19.56
C PHE A 15 -10.53 22.37 -20.60
N LYS A 16 -10.96 23.09 -21.64
CA LYS A 16 -10.09 23.50 -22.74
C LYS A 16 -9.05 24.52 -22.27
N SER A 17 -9.47 25.55 -21.54
CA SER A 17 -8.56 26.54 -20.97
C SER A 17 -7.59 25.91 -19.96
N SER A 18 -8.10 24.96 -19.17
CA SER A 18 -7.31 24.26 -18.15
C SER A 18 -6.24 23.35 -18.77
N LEU A 19 -6.58 22.62 -19.83
CA LEU A 19 -5.64 21.78 -20.56
C LEU A 19 -4.54 22.61 -21.25
N GLU A 20 -4.87 23.78 -21.78
CA GLU A 20 -3.86 24.68 -22.36
C GLU A 20 -2.91 25.22 -21.29
N TYR A 21 -3.42 25.57 -20.11
CA TYR A 21 -2.59 26.05 -18.99
C TYR A 21 -1.62 24.97 -18.49
N TYR A 22 -2.10 23.75 -18.29
CA TYR A 22 -1.31 22.62 -17.78
C TYR A 22 -0.66 21.77 -18.87
N LYS A 23 -0.51 22.26 -20.10
CA LYS A 23 0.03 21.47 -21.22
C LYS A 23 1.43 20.87 -20.99
N ASN A 24 2.21 21.48 -20.11
CA ASN A 24 3.56 21.01 -19.73
C ASN A 24 3.57 20.18 -18.43
N ASP A 25 2.42 20.01 -17.78
CA ASP A 25 2.24 19.15 -16.61
C ASP A 25 1.39 17.92 -17.01
N PRO A 26 2.04 16.78 -17.30
CA PRO A 26 1.33 15.59 -17.75
C PRO A 26 0.36 15.04 -16.69
N TYR A 27 0.65 15.23 -15.39
CA TYR A 27 -0.17 14.69 -14.31
C TYR A 27 -1.45 15.48 -14.14
N LYS A 28 -1.37 16.81 -14.17
CA LYS A 28 -2.55 17.69 -14.10
C LYS A 28 -3.41 17.55 -15.35
N THR A 29 -2.79 17.42 -16.53
CA THR A 29 -3.50 17.15 -17.78
C THR A 29 -4.28 15.84 -17.72
N GLU A 30 -3.67 14.75 -17.26
CA GLU A 30 -4.35 13.46 -17.09
C GLU A 30 -5.53 13.56 -16.11
N LEU A 31 -5.34 14.25 -14.98
CA LEU A 31 -6.42 14.47 -14.00
C LEU A 31 -7.59 15.29 -14.57
N ILE A 32 -7.33 16.31 -15.38
CA ILE A 32 -8.37 17.12 -16.01
C ILE A 32 -9.17 16.28 -17.00
N ASN A 33 -8.49 15.46 -17.82
CA ASN A 33 -9.15 14.53 -18.75
C ASN A 33 -10.00 13.48 -18.01
N ASP A 34 -9.52 12.95 -16.89
CA ASP A 34 -10.28 12.03 -16.04
C ASP A 34 -11.56 12.66 -15.49
N LEU A 35 -11.48 13.92 -15.04
CA LEU A 35 -12.65 14.66 -14.55
C LEU A 35 -13.65 14.90 -15.68
N GLN A 36 -13.16 15.23 -16.88
CA GLN A 36 -14.01 15.39 -18.05
C GLN A 36 -14.74 14.09 -18.41
N ALA A 37 -14.01 12.96 -18.41
CA ALA A 37 -14.57 11.64 -18.71
C ALA A 37 -15.61 11.18 -17.67
N LYS A 38 -15.47 11.63 -16.41
CA LYS A 38 -16.45 11.39 -15.34
C LYS A 38 -17.72 12.24 -15.46
N GLY A 39 -17.77 13.20 -16.38
CA GLY A 39 -18.94 14.04 -16.63
C GLY A 39 -18.97 15.33 -15.79
N GLU A 40 -17.86 15.73 -15.18
CA GLU A 40 -17.76 17.04 -14.54
C GLU A 40 -17.94 18.14 -15.58
N LYS A 41 -18.58 19.25 -15.20
CA LYS A 41 -18.85 20.37 -16.13
C LYS A 41 -17.72 21.39 -16.18
N LYS A 42 -16.96 21.49 -15.09
CA LYS A 42 -15.85 22.42 -14.91
C LYS A 42 -14.84 21.81 -13.95
N VAL A 43 -13.65 22.42 -13.92
CA VAL A 43 -12.61 22.10 -12.94
C VAL A 43 -12.35 23.31 -12.04
N SER A 44 -12.06 23.04 -10.78
CA SER A 44 -11.79 24.05 -9.77
C SER A 44 -10.30 24.12 -9.42
N PHE A 45 -9.88 25.35 -9.12
CA PHE A 45 -8.51 25.68 -8.77
C PHE A 45 -8.49 26.51 -7.50
N TYR A 46 -7.35 26.43 -6.81
CA TYR A 46 -7.00 27.34 -5.74
C TYR A 46 -5.71 28.08 -6.11
N ASP A 47 -5.84 29.40 -6.13
CA ASP A 47 -4.76 30.35 -6.38
C ASP A 47 -4.20 30.86 -5.05
N SER A 48 -2.88 30.78 -4.90
CA SER A 48 -2.14 31.36 -3.77
C SER A 48 -0.84 31.99 -4.27
N ASP A 49 -0.86 33.31 -4.43
CA ASP A 49 0.28 34.10 -4.95
C ASP A 49 0.79 33.56 -6.29
N TRP A 50 1.97 32.92 -6.32
CA TRP A 50 2.56 32.34 -7.54
C TRP A 50 2.08 30.91 -7.84
N PHE A 51 1.29 30.29 -6.96
CA PHE A 51 0.89 28.89 -7.08
C PHE A 51 -0.59 28.78 -7.49
N HIS A 52 -0.83 28.28 -8.70
CA HIS A 52 -2.14 27.91 -9.22
C HIS A 52 -2.26 26.39 -9.18
N ASN A 53 -3.26 25.85 -8.48
CA ASN A 53 -3.36 24.41 -8.25
C ASN A 53 -4.76 23.85 -8.47
N LEU A 54 -4.86 22.80 -9.30
CA LEU A 54 -6.07 22.00 -9.47
C LEU A 54 -6.42 21.30 -8.15
N CYS A 55 -7.52 21.71 -7.52
CA CYS A 55 -7.99 21.19 -6.24
C CYS A 55 -9.48 21.52 -6.04
N ALA A 56 -10.26 20.56 -5.53
CA ALA A 56 -11.67 20.77 -5.20
C ALA A 56 -11.89 21.57 -3.90
N GLY A 57 -10.94 21.54 -2.97
CA GLY A 57 -11.03 22.19 -1.67
C GLY A 57 -12.03 21.53 -0.70
N PRO A 58 -12.49 22.24 0.35
CA PRO A 58 -12.18 23.64 0.67
C PRO A 58 -10.76 23.88 1.20
N HIS A 59 -10.30 25.12 1.13
CA HIS A 59 -9.06 25.59 1.78
C HIS A 59 -9.40 26.51 2.96
N VAL A 60 -8.42 26.69 3.87
CA VAL A 60 -8.42 27.81 4.84
C VAL A 60 -8.43 29.15 4.10
N LYS A 61 -8.83 30.25 4.76
CA LYS A 61 -9.02 31.53 4.05
C LYS A 61 -7.73 32.13 3.52
N ASP A 62 -6.70 32.09 4.33
CA ASP A 62 -5.36 32.55 3.99
C ASP A 62 -4.31 31.79 4.79
N THR A 63 -3.04 31.96 4.42
CA THR A 63 -1.94 31.21 5.03
C THR A 63 -1.77 31.50 6.53
N SER A 64 -2.33 32.57 7.08
CA SER A 64 -2.21 32.88 8.51
C SER A 64 -3.08 32.02 9.41
N GLU A 65 -4.09 31.33 8.85
CA GLU A 65 -4.86 30.30 9.57
C GLU A 65 -4.04 29.00 9.75
N ILE A 66 -2.88 28.87 9.09
CA ILE A 66 -1.98 27.73 9.27
C ILE A 66 -1.06 28.02 10.46
N ASN A 67 -1.26 27.29 11.55
CA ASN A 67 -0.39 27.36 12.71
C ASN A 67 0.95 26.64 12.43
N LEU A 68 2.03 27.41 12.26
CA LEU A 68 3.38 26.90 12.03
C LEU A 68 3.91 26.02 13.17
N GLU A 69 3.50 26.29 14.40
CA GLU A 69 3.91 25.50 15.57
C GLU A 69 3.18 24.16 15.65
N ALA A 70 2.08 24.00 14.89
CA ALA A 70 1.27 22.80 14.81
C ALA A 70 1.42 22.06 13.46
N PHE A 71 2.48 22.35 12.69
CA PHE A 71 2.79 21.70 11.43
C PHE A 71 4.16 21.01 11.47
N LYS A 72 4.26 19.79 10.92
CA LYS A 72 5.53 19.07 10.81
C LYS A 72 5.62 18.21 9.56
N LEU A 73 6.78 18.25 8.90
CA LEU A 73 7.15 17.28 7.88
C LEU A 73 7.62 15.98 8.54
N MET A 74 7.09 14.85 8.07
CA MET A 74 7.28 13.55 8.71
C MET A 74 8.34 12.72 8.01
N SER A 75 8.16 12.46 6.71
CA SER A 75 9.03 11.54 5.97
C SER A 75 8.96 11.77 4.47
N VAL A 76 9.92 11.18 3.75
CA VAL A 76 9.96 11.15 2.30
C VAL A 76 9.84 9.72 1.84
N ALA A 77 9.04 9.46 0.81
CA ALA A 77 8.84 8.16 0.21
C ALA A 77 8.83 8.24 -1.32
N GLY A 78 9.12 7.12 -1.97
CA GLY A 78 8.83 6.94 -3.39
C GLY A 78 7.40 6.44 -3.58
N ALA A 79 6.69 6.98 -4.56
CA ALA A 79 5.38 6.48 -4.97
C ALA A 79 5.29 6.49 -6.49
N TYR A 80 4.68 5.46 -7.07
CA TYR A 80 4.49 5.41 -8.51
C TYR A 80 3.17 6.05 -8.91
N TRP A 81 3.16 6.77 -10.02
CA TRP A 81 1.92 7.35 -10.56
C TRP A 81 0.87 6.26 -10.80
N ARG A 82 -0.38 6.51 -10.39
CA ARG A 82 -1.50 5.54 -10.37
C ARG A 82 -1.21 4.21 -9.63
N GLY A 83 -0.17 4.17 -8.78
CA GLY A 83 0.18 2.98 -8.02
C GLY A 83 0.79 1.84 -8.84
N SER A 84 1.26 2.10 -10.07
CA SER A 84 1.88 1.07 -10.92
C SER A 84 3.37 1.31 -11.08
N GLU A 85 4.20 0.30 -10.77
CA GLU A 85 5.67 0.35 -10.89
C GLU A 85 6.17 0.54 -12.34
N LYS A 86 5.29 0.39 -13.33
CA LYS A 86 5.57 0.68 -14.75
C LYS A 86 5.59 2.17 -15.06
N ASN A 87 5.00 3.00 -14.19
CA ASN A 87 4.94 4.45 -14.37
C ASN A 87 6.12 5.15 -13.72
N LYS A 88 6.28 6.45 -13.99
CA LYS A 88 7.33 7.27 -13.37
C LYS A 88 7.19 7.27 -11.84
N MET A 89 8.31 6.99 -11.15
CA MET A 89 8.41 7.16 -9.70
C MET A 89 8.41 8.65 -9.35
N LEU A 90 7.58 9.01 -8.39
CA LEU A 90 7.42 10.36 -7.83
C LEU A 90 7.93 10.38 -6.39
N THR A 91 8.41 11.54 -5.96
CA THR A 91 8.76 11.79 -4.57
C THR A 91 7.53 12.26 -3.81
N ARG A 92 7.13 11.51 -2.79
CA ARG A 92 6.04 11.85 -1.88
C ARG A 92 6.64 12.37 -0.57
N ILE A 93 6.21 13.56 -0.16
CA ILE A 93 6.58 14.17 1.12
C ILE A 93 5.37 14.08 2.04
N TYR A 94 5.51 13.41 3.17
CA TYR A 94 4.46 13.33 4.20
C TYR A 94 4.63 14.47 5.20
N GLY A 95 3.50 15.04 5.61
CA GLY A 95 3.43 16.05 6.65
C GLY A 95 2.08 16.00 7.35
N VAL A 96 2.04 16.58 8.56
CA VAL A 96 0.84 16.65 9.39
C VAL A 96 0.64 18.09 9.88
N ALA A 97 -0.61 18.48 10.06
CA ALA A 97 -1.03 19.79 10.54
C ALA A 97 -2.16 19.61 11.57
N PHE A 98 -2.12 20.39 12.65
CA PHE A 98 -3.11 20.39 13.73
C PHE A 98 -3.58 21.81 14.06
N GLY A 99 -4.64 21.95 14.87
CA GLY A 99 -5.13 23.25 15.30
C GLY A 99 -4.19 23.88 16.32
N THR A 100 -3.66 23.07 17.23
CA THR A 100 -2.74 23.53 18.28
C THR A 100 -1.43 22.75 18.30
N LYS A 101 -0.42 23.34 18.97
CA LYS A 101 0.88 22.72 19.15
C LYS A 101 0.78 21.46 20.02
N GLU A 102 -0.08 21.49 21.03
CA GLU A 102 -0.30 20.38 21.96
C GLU A 102 -0.86 19.15 21.24
N GLU A 103 -1.80 19.34 20.30
CA GLU A 103 -2.33 18.25 19.46
C GLU A 103 -1.24 17.61 18.59
N LEU A 104 -0.35 18.43 18.02
CA LEU A 104 0.80 17.94 17.27
C LEU A 104 1.73 17.13 18.18
N GLU A 105 2.07 17.65 19.35
CA GLU A 105 2.94 16.97 20.32
C GLU A 105 2.34 15.63 20.76
N GLU A 106 1.04 15.58 21.06
CA GLU A 106 0.34 14.34 21.38
C GLU A 106 0.37 13.34 20.22
N TYR A 107 0.12 13.80 18.99
CA TYR A 107 0.21 12.95 17.81
C TYR A 107 1.62 12.38 17.64
N LEU A 108 2.67 13.20 17.78
CA LEU A 108 4.05 12.78 17.65
C LEU A 108 4.45 11.77 18.73
N HIS A 109 4.01 12.00 19.96
CA HIS A 109 4.21 11.04 21.06
C HIS A 109 3.55 9.68 20.72
N ARG A 110 2.33 9.66 20.18
CA ARG A 110 1.68 8.42 19.74
C ARG A 110 2.44 7.73 18.59
N GLN A 111 3.00 8.50 17.65
CA GLN A 111 3.82 7.93 16.58
C GLN A 111 5.11 7.31 17.13
N GLU A 112 5.78 7.97 18.06
CA GLU A 112 6.98 7.44 18.71
C GLU A 112 6.68 6.14 19.47
N GLU A 113 5.57 6.09 20.22
CA GLU A 113 5.14 4.89 20.91
C GLU A 113 4.77 3.75 19.93
N ALA A 114 4.15 4.07 18.80
CA ALA A 114 3.89 3.07 17.75
C ALA A 114 5.18 2.53 17.15
N GLU A 115 6.17 3.38 16.88
CA GLU A 115 7.48 2.99 16.32
C GLU A 115 8.26 2.07 17.28
N LYS A 116 8.21 2.34 18.59
CA LYS A 116 8.79 1.45 19.63
C LYS A 116 8.19 0.03 19.60
N ARG A 117 6.99 -0.13 19.05
CA ARG A 117 6.24 -1.40 18.99
C ARG A 117 6.22 -2.01 17.59
N ASP A 118 7.01 -1.47 16.67
CA ASP A 118 7.14 -2.04 15.33
C ASP A 118 7.79 -3.43 15.41
N HIS A 119 7.08 -4.45 14.91
CA HIS A 119 7.56 -5.84 14.91
C HIS A 119 8.89 -6.01 14.15
N ARG A 120 9.23 -5.11 13.21
CA ARG A 120 10.51 -5.13 12.48
C ARG A 120 11.66 -4.71 13.39
N LYS A 121 11.43 -3.72 14.24
CA LYS A 121 12.39 -3.25 15.25
C LYS A 121 12.52 -4.28 16.36
N LEU A 122 11.39 -4.65 16.98
CA LEU A 122 11.37 -5.66 18.04
C LEU A 122 11.88 -7.02 17.57
N GLY A 123 11.56 -7.42 16.34
CA GLY A 123 12.01 -8.69 15.76
C GLY A 123 13.52 -8.75 15.61
N ALA A 124 14.17 -7.62 15.29
CA ALA A 124 15.62 -7.51 15.27
C ALA A 124 16.20 -7.47 16.69
N ASP A 125 15.68 -6.60 17.56
CA ASP A 125 16.17 -6.40 18.93
C ASP A 125 16.08 -7.68 19.79
N LEU A 126 15.03 -8.48 19.58
CA LEU A 126 14.77 -9.72 20.31
C LEU A 126 15.34 -10.97 19.61
N ASP A 127 15.97 -10.81 18.45
CA ASP A 127 16.50 -11.90 17.63
C ASP A 127 15.42 -12.94 17.29
N LEU A 128 14.32 -12.51 16.65
CA LEU A 128 13.19 -13.37 16.26
C LEU A 128 13.26 -13.81 14.80
N PHE A 129 13.74 -12.92 13.92
CA PHE A 129 13.91 -13.22 12.50
C PHE A 129 14.97 -12.31 11.89
N VAL A 130 15.52 -12.74 10.77
CA VAL A 130 16.47 -11.97 9.96
C VAL A 130 16.08 -12.01 8.49
N PHE A 131 16.51 -11.01 7.74
CA PHE A 131 16.42 -10.98 6.29
C PHE A 131 17.81 -11.10 5.68
N SER A 132 17.90 -11.73 4.52
CA SER A 132 19.13 -11.83 3.74
C SER A 132 18.83 -11.46 2.29
N ASP A 133 19.57 -10.49 1.75
CA ASP A 133 19.43 -10.10 0.35
C ASP A 133 19.71 -11.27 -0.61
N LEU A 134 20.58 -12.21 -0.20
CA LEU A 134 20.87 -13.43 -0.97
C LEU A 134 19.71 -14.43 -0.95
N VAL A 135 18.90 -14.44 0.12
CA VAL A 135 17.71 -15.31 0.20
C VAL A 135 16.55 -14.70 -0.57
N GLY A 136 16.35 -13.38 -0.47
CA GLY A 136 15.37 -12.63 -1.24
C GLY A 136 14.42 -11.78 -0.37
N LYS A 137 13.89 -10.71 -0.98
CA LYS A 137 12.97 -9.79 -0.31
C LYS A 137 11.64 -10.48 -0.01
N GLY A 138 11.11 -10.24 1.19
CA GLY A 138 9.84 -10.84 1.64
C GLY A 138 9.94 -12.29 2.11
N LEU A 139 11.16 -12.84 2.21
CA LEU A 139 11.42 -14.22 2.65
C LEU A 139 12.18 -14.20 4.00
N PRO A 140 11.50 -13.99 5.14
CA PRO A 140 12.15 -13.93 6.44
C PRO A 140 12.70 -15.29 6.86
N LEU A 141 13.88 -15.30 7.48
CA LEU A 141 14.45 -16.46 8.16
C LEU A 141 14.11 -16.36 9.65
N LEU A 142 13.35 -17.31 10.18
CA LEU A 142 13.08 -17.37 11.61
C LEU A 142 14.32 -17.88 12.35
N THR A 143 14.72 -17.17 13.40
CA THR A 143 15.79 -17.61 14.31
C THR A 143 15.25 -18.71 15.23
N PRO A 144 16.07 -19.33 16.09
CA PRO A 144 15.56 -20.29 17.09
C PRO A 144 14.44 -19.71 17.96
N LYS A 145 14.54 -18.44 18.40
CA LYS A 145 13.51 -17.81 19.25
C LYS A 145 12.20 -17.57 18.50
N GLY A 146 12.26 -17.02 17.28
CA GLY A 146 11.07 -16.83 16.47
C GLY A 146 10.41 -18.16 16.06
N THR A 147 11.23 -19.18 15.82
CA THR A 147 10.74 -20.53 15.53
C THR A 147 9.96 -21.13 16.69
N ILE A 148 10.41 -20.94 17.94
CA ILE A 148 9.67 -21.40 19.13
C ILE A 148 8.29 -20.75 19.19
N ILE A 149 8.20 -19.42 19.04
CA ILE A 149 6.92 -18.68 19.05
C ILE A 149 5.97 -19.25 17.99
N ARG A 150 6.48 -19.43 16.76
CA ARG A 150 5.69 -20.03 15.67
C ARG A 150 5.21 -21.44 16.02
N LYS A 151 6.07 -22.28 16.62
CA LYS A 151 5.73 -23.67 16.97
C LYS A 151 4.65 -23.76 18.04
N GLU A 152 4.69 -22.88 19.05
CA GLU A 152 3.64 -22.81 20.07
C GLU A 152 2.29 -22.40 19.46
N LEU A 153 2.28 -21.44 18.53
CA LEU A 153 1.07 -21.03 17.82
C LEU A 153 0.54 -22.14 16.89
N GLU A 154 1.42 -22.81 16.13
CA GLU A 154 1.05 -23.95 15.28
C GLU A 154 0.41 -25.08 16.11
N LYS A 155 1.02 -25.41 17.25
CA LYS A 155 0.51 -26.44 18.17
C LYS A 155 -0.86 -26.05 18.73
N PHE A 156 -1.02 -24.82 19.19
CA PHE A 156 -2.30 -24.32 19.71
C PHE A 156 -3.42 -24.45 18.66
N VAL A 157 -3.18 -23.95 17.44
CA VAL A 157 -4.18 -24.02 16.36
C VAL A 157 -4.52 -25.48 16.01
N TYR A 158 -3.51 -26.33 15.86
CA TYR A 158 -3.70 -27.75 15.57
C TYR A 158 -4.58 -28.44 16.63
N GLU A 159 -4.28 -28.23 17.92
CA GLU A 159 -5.05 -28.81 19.01
C GLU A 159 -6.51 -28.30 19.02
N GLU A 160 -6.73 -27.01 18.75
CA GLU A 160 -8.08 -26.43 18.69
C GLU A 160 -8.89 -26.92 17.48
N GLU A 161 -8.26 -27.08 16.32
CA GLU A 161 -8.88 -27.60 15.10
C GLU A 161 -9.26 -29.08 15.27
N VAL A 162 -8.38 -29.91 15.83
CA VAL A 162 -8.65 -31.33 16.14
C VAL A 162 -9.82 -31.47 17.11
N LYS A 163 -9.88 -30.66 18.18
CA LYS A 163 -11.03 -30.66 19.12
C LYS A 163 -12.36 -30.35 18.45
N ARG A 164 -12.35 -29.59 17.34
CA ARG A 164 -13.53 -29.23 16.55
C ARG A 164 -13.83 -30.19 15.41
N GLY A 165 -13.10 -31.31 15.32
CA GLY A 165 -13.31 -32.36 14.33
C GLY A 165 -12.72 -32.04 12.96
N TYR A 166 -11.84 -31.05 12.83
CA TYR A 166 -11.11 -30.82 11.58
C TYR A 166 -10.13 -31.96 11.32
N GLN A 167 -10.04 -32.37 10.06
CA GLN A 167 -9.08 -33.37 9.61
C GLN A 167 -7.88 -32.68 8.97
N HIS A 168 -6.73 -32.72 9.64
CA HIS A 168 -5.51 -32.15 9.11
C HIS A 168 -4.97 -32.99 7.95
N VAL A 169 -4.53 -32.29 6.91
CA VAL A 169 -3.98 -32.88 5.70
C VAL A 169 -2.72 -32.12 5.29
N VAL A 170 -1.84 -32.80 4.57
CA VAL A 170 -0.64 -32.20 3.99
C VAL A 170 -0.77 -32.25 2.47
N THR A 171 -0.58 -31.11 1.82
CA THR A 171 -0.65 -30.97 0.36
C THR A 171 0.61 -30.30 -0.19
N PRO A 172 1.04 -30.65 -1.42
CA PRO A 172 2.22 -30.05 -2.05
C PRO A 172 2.19 -28.51 -2.11
N HIS A 173 3.35 -27.88 -2.16
CA HIS A 173 3.51 -26.43 -2.36
C HIS A 173 3.42 -26.00 -3.83
N LEU A 174 3.44 -26.98 -4.75
CA LEU A 174 3.43 -26.81 -6.19
C LEU A 174 2.32 -27.66 -6.80
N ALA A 175 1.75 -27.20 -7.91
CA ALA A 175 0.85 -28.01 -8.73
C ALA A 175 0.95 -27.60 -10.19
N LYS A 176 0.38 -28.44 -11.08
CA LYS A 176 0.22 -28.10 -12.49
C LYS A 176 -0.58 -26.81 -12.62
N VAL A 177 -0.19 -25.94 -13.56
CA VAL A 177 -0.93 -24.71 -13.88
C VAL A 177 -2.41 -24.98 -14.13
N GLN A 178 -2.74 -26.12 -14.75
CA GLN A 178 -4.10 -26.58 -15.00
C GLN A 178 -4.97 -26.60 -13.74
N LEU A 179 -4.46 -26.96 -12.57
CA LEU A 179 -5.23 -26.97 -11.32
C LEU A 179 -5.75 -25.56 -10.96
N TYR A 180 -4.93 -24.55 -11.18
CA TYR A 180 -5.28 -23.14 -10.89
C TYR A 180 -6.17 -22.53 -11.98
N GLN A 181 -6.07 -23.02 -13.21
CA GLN A 181 -7.03 -22.69 -14.27
C GLN A 181 -8.41 -23.28 -13.95
N THR A 182 -8.47 -24.57 -13.61
CA THR A 182 -9.72 -25.26 -13.26
C THR A 182 -10.41 -24.63 -12.04
N SER A 183 -9.64 -24.23 -11.03
CA SER A 183 -10.19 -23.57 -9.85
C SER A 183 -10.51 -22.08 -10.04
N GLY A 184 -10.21 -21.51 -11.22
CA GLY A 184 -10.49 -20.11 -11.53
C GLY A 184 -9.50 -19.11 -10.94
N HIS A 185 -8.44 -19.55 -10.24
CA HIS A 185 -7.45 -18.64 -9.65
C HIS A 185 -6.51 -18.06 -10.70
N TYR A 186 -6.09 -18.86 -11.68
CA TYR A 186 -5.07 -18.45 -12.64
C TYR A 186 -5.45 -17.16 -13.39
N PRO A 187 -6.66 -16.99 -13.95
CA PRO A 187 -7.03 -15.75 -14.66
C PRO A 187 -6.93 -14.47 -13.82
N TYR A 188 -7.20 -14.55 -12.51
CA TYR A 188 -7.25 -13.37 -11.63
C TYR A 188 -5.94 -13.11 -10.88
N TYR A 189 -5.17 -14.17 -10.60
CA TYR A 189 -3.97 -14.08 -9.77
C TYR A 189 -2.67 -14.27 -10.56
N LYS A 190 -2.71 -14.55 -11.87
CA LYS A 190 -1.50 -14.79 -12.68
C LYS A 190 -0.42 -13.73 -12.49
N ASP A 191 -0.81 -12.45 -12.43
CA ASP A 191 0.15 -11.34 -12.32
C ASP A 191 0.70 -11.15 -10.89
N THR A 192 0.13 -11.83 -9.89
CA THR A 192 0.57 -11.80 -8.48
C THR A 192 1.12 -13.13 -7.98
N MET A 193 1.14 -14.17 -8.83
CA MET A 193 1.73 -15.47 -8.55
C MET A 193 3.21 -15.50 -8.94
N TYR A 194 3.97 -16.41 -8.31
CA TYR A 194 5.32 -16.71 -8.77
C TYR A 194 5.31 -17.23 -10.21
N PRO A 195 6.38 -17.02 -10.99
CA PRO A 195 6.48 -17.49 -12.37
C PRO A 195 6.28 -19.00 -12.50
N VAL A 196 5.78 -19.41 -13.66
CA VAL A 196 5.66 -20.82 -14.04
C VAL A 196 7.06 -21.43 -14.21
N MET A 197 7.27 -22.60 -13.62
CA MET A 197 8.45 -23.43 -13.80
C MET A 197 8.12 -24.57 -14.75
N LYS A 198 8.95 -24.76 -15.79
CA LYS A 198 8.84 -25.92 -16.69
C LYS A 198 9.73 -27.04 -16.17
N VAL A 199 9.12 -28.19 -15.91
CA VAL A 199 9.81 -29.41 -15.46
C VAL A 199 9.33 -30.53 -16.37
N ASP A 200 10.24 -31.05 -17.20
CA ASP A 200 9.94 -32.00 -18.26
C ASP A 200 8.82 -31.49 -19.19
N GLU A 201 7.71 -32.22 -19.27
CA GLU A 201 6.52 -31.85 -20.06
C GLU A 201 5.51 -31.02 -19.27
N ASP A 202 5.73 -30.84 -17.96
CA ASP A 202 4.79 -30.19 -17.06
C ASP A 202 5.13 -28.72 -16.77
N GLU A 203 4.08 -27.90 -16.72
CA GLU A 203 4.14 -26.52 -16.23
C GLU A 203 3.64 -26.48 -14.79
N LEU A 204 4.55 -26.20 -13.85
CA LEU A 204 4.30 -26.14 -12.41
C LEU A 204 4.33 -24.69 -11.91
N ILE A 205 3.57 -24.40 -10.86
CA ILE A 205 3.56 -23.08 -10.23
C ILE A 205 3.38 -23.20 -8.71
N LEU A 206 4.03 -22.30 -7.96
CA LEU A 206 3.87 -22.20 -6.51
C LEU A 206 2.43 -21.85 -6.18
N ARG A 207 1.87 -22.55 -5.20
CA ARG A 207 0.49 -22.34 -4.80
C ARG A 207 0.30 -20.95 -4.21
N PRO A 208 -0.66 -20.14 -4.70
CA PRO A 208 -1.06 -18.92 -4.02
C PRO A 208 -2.00 -19.21 -2.84
N MET A 209 -2.58 -20.42 -2.80
CA MET A 209 -3.51 -20.87 -1.77
C MET A 209 -3.67 -22.39 -1.75
N THR A 210 -4.24 -22.91 -0.67
CA THR A 210 -4.41 -24.35 -0.44
C THR A 210 -5.72 -24.92 -1.00
N CYS A 211 -6.75 -24.09 -1.21
CA CYS A 211 -8.11 -24.52 -1.55
C CYS A 211 -8.17 -25.54 -2.71
N PRO A 212 -7.52 -25.32 -3.88
CA PRO A 212 -7.59 -26.26 -5.00
C PRO A 212 -7.05 -27.66 -4.67
N HIS A 213 -6.06 -27.76 -3.78
CA HIS A 213 -5.51 -29.04 -3.35
C HIS A 213 -6.47 -29.79 -2.42
N HIS A 214 -7.16 -29.07 -1.54
CA HIS A 214 -8.16 -29.67 -0.66
C HIS A 214 -9.36 -30.22 -1.45
N PHE A 215 -9.76 -29.57 -2.55
CA PHE A 215 -10.77 -30.12 -3.46
C PHE A 215 -10.34 -31.44 -4.11
N MET A 216 -9.05 -31.59 -4.44
CA MET A 216 -8.53 -32.87 -4.97
C MET A 216 -8.56 -33.98 -3.93
N LEU A 217 -8.30 -33.67 -2.66
CA LEU A 217 -8.46 -34.63 -1.56
C LEU A 217 -9.92 -35.03 -1.38
N TYR A 218 -10.84 -34.05 -1.40
CA TYR A 218 -12.27 -34.32 -1.32
C TYR A 218 -12.75 -35.21 -2.48
N LYS A 219 -12.32 -34.92 -3.71
CA LYS A 219 -12.65 -35.70 -4.92
C LYS A 219 -12.02 -37.10 -4.96
N SER A 220 -10.99 -37.36 -4.14
CA SER A 220 -10.36 -38.69 -4.05
C SER A 220 -11.17 -39.72 -3.25
N ARG A 221 -12.37 -39.30 -2.82
CA ARG A 221 -13.38 -40.09 -2.10
C ARG A 221 -14.66 -40.04 -2.92
#